data_AF-K0RBZ2-F1
#
_entry.id   AF-K0RBZ2-F1
#
_cell.length_a   1.000
_cell.length_b   1.000
_cell.length_c   1.000
_cell.angle_alpha   90.00
_cell.angle_beta   90.00
_cell.angle_gamma   90.00
#
_symmetry.space_group_name_H-M   'P 1'
#
loop_
_entity.id
_entity.type
_entity.pdbx_description
1 polymer ?
#
loop_
_entity_poly.entity_id
_entity_poly.type
_entity_poly.pdbx_seq_one_letter_code
_entity_poly.pdbx_strand_id
1 'polypeptide(L)'
;MREADLAVAISELVIAPVTSRPEYARYQGVTSEVAGQLIYDLKTPHGMAYDFIVSKDKRKLAADDPNLPQRYVLALIFYATGGKDLDEWAPAPNEKARHGWNSGTAHFLSGLHECHWVKKSLEDRLWGILSIESDGDRRVGVTKCNAGMEVTELRLADQNLVGFIPEEIKWLHSLESLDIQNNHLVSNMCAVLGEIRSSAANVVSGRDNSKYIG
;
A
#
# COMPACT_ATOMS: atom_id res chain seq x y z
N MET A 1 -8.94 0.87 -24.22
CA MET A 1 -9.23 1.54 -22.94
C MET A 1 -8.67 2.94 -23.05
N ARG A 2 -9.47 3.99 -22.80
CA ARG A 2 -8.97 5.36 -22.89
C ARG A 2 -8.46 5.75 -21.51
N GLU A 3 -7.21 6.18 -21.46
CA GLU A 3 -6.56 6.72 -20.25
C GLU A 3 -7.44 7.77 -19.56
N ALA A 4 -8.14 8.60 -20.33
CA ALA A 4 -9.08 9.58 -19.81
C ALA A 4 -10.20 8.99 -18.94
N ASP A 5 -10.72 7.80 -19.27
CA ASP A 5 -11.79 7.16 -18.49
C ASP A 5 -11.23 6.67 -17.13
N LEU A 6 -9.99 6.15 -17.11
CA LEU A 6 -9.29 5.75 -15.88
C LEU A 6 -8.91 6.97 -15.02
N ALA A 7 -8.46 8.06 -15.65
CA ALA A 7 -8.11 9.29 -14.95
C ALA A 7 -9.30 9.85 -14.16
N VAL A 8 -10.50 9.84 -14.76
CA VAL A 8 -11.73 10.26 -14.08
C VAL A 8 -12.02 9.34 -12.89
N ALA A 9 -12.08 8.03 -13.11
CA ALA A 9 -12.38 7.07 -12.05
C ALA A 9 -11.41 7.15 -10.87
N ILE A 10 -10.10 7.27 -11.14
CA ILE A 10 -9.08 7.34 -10.10
C ILE A 10 -9.08 8.71 -9.40
N SER A 11 -9.34 9.81 -10.14
CA SER A 11 -9.40 11.14 -9.53
C SER A 11 -10.49 11.27 -8.47
N GLU A 12 -11.59 10.52 -8.59
CA GLU A 12 -12.67 10.47 -7.59
C GLU A 12 -12.25 9.75 -6.31
N LEU A 13 -11.26 8.86 -6.38
CA LEU A 13 -10.71 8.16 -5.22
C LEU A 13 -9.70 9.00 -4.44
N VAL A 14 -9.04 9.95 -5.11
CA VAL A 14 -7.93 10.73 -4.56
C VAL A 14 -8.44 11.76 -3.55
N ILE A 15 -7.85 11.72 -2.36
CA ILE A 15 -8.10 12.65 -1.27
C ILE A 15 -6.88 13.56 -1.18
N ALA A 16 -7.10 14.87 -1.29
CA ALA A 16 -6.01 15.83 -1.19
C ALA A 16 -5.26 15.65 0.15
N PRO A 17 -3.97 15.30 0.14
CA PRO A 17 -3.29 14.90 1.34
C PRO A 17 -3.01 16.12 2.23
N VAL A 18 -3.51 16.10 3.47
CA VAL A 18 -3.39 17.19 4.45
C VAL A 18 -2.01 17.19 5.15
N THR A 19 -0.95 16.88 4.39
CA THR A 19 0.38 16.60 4.94
C THR A 19 1.33 17.76 4.71
N SER A 20 2.23 18.01 5.67
CA SER A 20 3.32 19.00 5.59
C SER A 20 4.52 18.52 4.78
N ARG A 21 4.38 17.39 4.08
CA ARG A 21 5.44 16.79 3.27
C ARG A 21 5.79 17.67 2.07
N PRO A 22 7.08 17.82 1.74
CA PRO A 22 7.54 18.69 0.66
C PRO A 22 6.99 18.27 -0.71
N GLU A 23 6.84 16.97 -0.95
CA GLU A 23 6.24 16.43 -2.18
C GLU A 23 4.78 16.87 -2.38
N TYR A 24 4.09 17.24 -1.31
CA TYR A 24 2.69 17.70 -1.35
C TYR A 24 2.52 19.22 -1.14
N ALA A 25 3.61 19.97 -0.96
CA ALA A 25 3.57 21.40 -0.68
C ALA A 25 2.79 22.21 -1.74
N ARG A 26 2.84 21.78 -3.01
CA ARG A 26 2.12 22.40 -4.13
C ARG A 26 0.61 22.11 -4.17
N TYR A 27 0.12 21.20 -3.33
CA TYR A 27 -1.25 20.69 -3.34
C TYR A 27 -2.05 21.06 -2.08
N GLN A 28 -1.48 21.86 -1.18
CA GLN A 28 -2.19 22.37 -0.01
C GLN A 28 -3.16 23.49 -0.43
N GLY A 29 -4.47 23.31 -0.22
CA GLY A 29 -5.46 24.40 -0.40
C GLY A 29 -6.71 24.15 -1.27
N VAL A 30 -7.12 22.89 -1.51
CA VAL A 30 -8.42 22.44 -2.08
C VAL A 30 -8.92 23.11 -3.37
N THR A 31 -8.91 22.34 -4.47
CA THR A 31 -9.97 22.32 -5.51
C THR A 31 -10.09 20.90 -6.07
N SER A 32 -11.19 20.56 -6.75
CA SER A 32 -11.38 19.28 -7.47
C SER A 32 -10.35 19.04 -8.59
N GLU A 33 -9.67 20.08 -9.07
CA GLU A 33 -8.60 19.98 -10.07
C GLU A 33 -7.30 19.41 -9.49
N VAL A 34 -7.10 19.49 -8.17
CA VAL A 34 -5.90 19.00 -7.48
C VAL A 34 -5.74 17.50 -7.67
N ALA A 35 -6.83 16.73 -7.60
CA ALA A 35 -6.79 15.28 -7.80
C ALA A 35 -6.24 14.93 -9.18
N GLY A 36 -6.74 15.61 -10.23
CA GLY A 36 -6.25 15.44 -11.59
C GLY A 36 -4.77 15.80 -11.74
N GLN A 37 -4.30 16.89 -11.13
CA GLN A 37 -2.88 17.25 -11.20
C GLN A 37 -1.99 16.29 -10.40
N LEU A 38 -2.51 15.76 -9.29
CA LEU A 38 -1.78 14.90 -8.36
C LEU A 38 -1.49 13.53 -8.97
N ILE A 39 -2.47 12.94 -9.66
CA ILE A 39 -2.31 11.63 -10.32
C ILE A 39 -1.32 11.66 -11.50
N TYR A 40 -1.02 12.83 -12.06
CA TYR A 40 0.03 12.96 -13.09
C TYR A 40 1.41 13.31 -12.52
N ASP A 41 1.54 13.54 -11.21
CA ASP A 41 2.82 13.87 -10.59
C ASP A 41 3.54 12.63 -10.08
N LEU A 42 4.43 12.10 -10.91
CA LEU A 42 5.27 10.92 -10.62
C LEU A 42 6.22 11.11 -9.43
N LYS A 43 6.35 12.33 -8.88
CA LYS A 43 7.11 12.54 -7.63
C LYS A 43 6.28 12.19 -6.39
N THR A 44 4.98 11.98 -6.56
CA THR A 44 4.07 11.63 -5.47
C THR A 44 3.70 10.15 -5.55
N PRO A 45 3.45 9.49 -4.40
CA PRO A 45 2.84 8.16 -4.34
C PRO A 45 1.58 7.99 -5.20
N HIS A 46 0.74 9.02 -5.28
CA HIS A 46 -0.47 9.02 -6.10
C HIS A 46 -0.16 8.90 -7.59
N GLY A 47 0.76 9.74 -8.09
CA GLY A 47 1.16 9.68 -9.48
C GLY A 47 1.92 8.40 -9.83
N MET A 48 2.75 7.89 -8.93
CA MET A 48 3.40 6.59 -9.12
C MET A 48 2.38 5.43 -9.18
N ALA A 49 1.38 5.43 -8.31
CA ALA A 49 0.31 4.43 -8.34
C ALA A 49 -0.56 4.53 -9.60
N TYR A 50 -0.88 5.75 -10.03
CA TYR A 50 -1.62 5.99 -11.26
C TYR A 50 -0.83 5.51 -12.50
N ASP A 51 0.45 5.88 -12.60
CA ASP A 51 1.34 5.40 -13.67
C ASP A 51 1.40 3.87 -13.69
N PHE A 52 1.50 3.23 -12.53
CA PHE A 52 1.44 1.78 -12.46
C PHE A 52 0.16 1.22 -13.11
N ILE A 53 -1.02 1.73 -12.74
CA ILE A 53 -2.30 1.24 -13.29
C ILE A 53 -2.41 1.45 -14.80
N VAL A 54 -1.96 2.61 -15.29
CA VAL A 54 -2.12 2.99 -16.71
C VAL A 54 -1.08 2.33 -17.61
N SER A 55 0.19 2.31 -17.20
CA SER A 55 1.32 2.00 -18.08
C SER A 55 1.99 0.64 -17.78
N LYS A 56 2.02 0.22 -16.52
CA LYS A 56 2.78 -0.97 -16.08
C LYS A 56 1.91 -2.19 -15.74
N ASP A 57 0.63 -1.97 -15.40
CA ASP A 57 -0.23 -3.04 -14.92
C ASP A 57 -0.57 -4.05 -16.02
N LYS A 58 -0.11 -5.28 -15.82
CA LYS A 58 -0.34 -6.41 -16.74
C LYS A 58 -1.79 -6.90 -16.71
N ARG A 59 -2.56 -6.60 -15.65
CA ARG A 59 -3.97 -7.00 -15.51
C ARG A 59 -4.91 -6.15 -16.34
N LYS A 60 -4.57 -4.86 -16.56
CA LYS A 60 -5.31 -3.89 -17.39
C LYS A 60 -6.81 -3.85 -17.07
N LEU A 61 -7.14 -3.47 -15.84
CA LEU A 61 -8.53 -3.30 -15.39
C LEU A 61 -9.24 -2.16 -16.12
N ALA A 62 -10.53 -2.33 -16.40
CA ALA A 62 -11.37 -1.28 -16.96
C ALA A 62 -11.70 -0.19 -15.91
N ALA A 63 -12.09 1.00 -16.38
CA ALA A 63 -12.43 2.13 -15.51
C ALA A 63 -13.65 1.87 -14.61
N ASP A 64 -14.55 1.00 -15.05
CA ASP A 64 -15.75 0.55 -14.35
C ASP A 64 -15.57 -0.76 -13.57
N ASP A 65 -14.35 -1.30 -13.52
CA ASP A 65 -14.08 -2.55 -12.79
C ASP A 65 -14.22 -2.31 -11.27
N PRO A 66 -15.04 -3.11 -10.56
CA PRO A 66 -15.24 -2.95 -9.12
C PRO A 66 -13.96 -3.12 -8.30
N ASN A 67 -12.93 -3.77 -8.83
CA ASN A 67 -11.64 -3.97 -8.16
C ASN A 67 -10.63 -2.84 -8.43
N LEU A 68 -10.95 -1.90 -9.33
CA LEU A 68 -10.05 -0.78 -9.64
C LEU A 68 -9.67 0.03 -8.39
N PRO A 69 -10.60 0.40 -7.49
CA PRO A 69 -10.26 1.11 -6.26
C PRO A 69 -9.32 0.30 -5.37
N GLN A 70 -9.62 -0.98 -5.15
CA GLN A 70 -8.78 -1.87 -4.35
C GLN A 70 -7.36 -1.94 -4.88
N ARG A 71 -7.20 -2.13 -6.20
CA ARG A 71 -5.90 -2.24 -6.85
C ARG A 71 -5.09 -0.96 -6.77
N TYR A 72 -5.73 0.18 -7.06
CA TYR A 72 -5.10 1.49 -6.99
C TYR A 72 -4.65 1.81 -5.57
N VAL A 73 -5.49 1.59 -4.57
CA VAL A 73 -5.18 1.90 -3.16
C VAL A 73 -4.05 1.05 -2.62
N LEU A 74 -3.99 -0.24 -2.97
CA LEU A 74 -2.88 -1.09 -2.55
C LEU A 74 -1.56 -0.71 -3.23
N ALA A 75 -1.60 -0.28 -4.50
CA ALA A 75 -0.43 0.28 -5.19
C ALA A 75 0.01 1.61 -4.54
N LEU A 76 -0.95 2.47 -4.17
CA LEU A 76 -0.68 3.72 -3.46
C LEU A 76 -0.04 3.47 -2.10
N ILE A 77 -0.55 2.53 -1.30
CA ILE A 77 0.05 2.12 -0.03
C ILE A 77 1.49 1.64 -0.26
N PHE A 78 1.73 0.83 -1.29
CA PHE A 78 3.08 0.37 -1.61
C PHE A 78 4.04 1.54 -1.85
N TYR A 79 3.71 2.48 -2.72
CA TYR A 79 4.59 3.64 -2.98
C TYR A 79 4.67 4.61 -1.79
N ALA A 80 3.57 4.85 -1.07
CA ALA A 80 3.52 5.72 0.09
C ALA A 80 4.33 5.19 1.29
N THR A 81 4.53 3.87 1.35
CA THR A 81 5.33 3.19 2.37
C THR A 81 6.79 2.96 1.98
N GLY A 82 7.26 3.67 0.94
CA GLY A 82 8.65 3.62 0.48
C GLY A 82 8.95 2.41 -0.42
N GLY A 83 7.92 1.80 -1.00
CA GLY A 83 8.04 0.72 -1.97
C GLY A 83 8.87 1.14 -3.18
N LYS A 84 9.83 0.30 -3.56
CA LYS A 84 10.65 0.50 -4.77
C LYS A 84 10.29 -0.52 -5.83
N ASP A 85 9.99 -0.04 -7.02
CA ASP A 85 9.76 -0.86 -8.20
C ASP A 85 11.11 -1.29 -8.80
N LEU A 86 11.37 -2.61 -8.85
CA LEU A 86 12.67 -3.17 -9.20
C LEU A 86 13.00 -3.12 -10.70
N ASP A 87 12.06 -2.73 -11.56
CA ASP A 87 12.32 -2.55 -12.99
C ASP A 87 13.18 -1.29 -13.29
N GLU A 88 13.35 -0.37 -12.32
CA GLU A 88 14.17 0.86 -12.45
C GLU A 88 15.42 0.90 -11.54
N TRP A 89 15.51 0.05 -10.51
CA TRP A 89 16.58 0.11 -9.52
C TRP A 89 17.71 -0.87 -9.82
N ALA A 90 18.79 -0.40 -10.47
CA ALA A 90 20.06 -1.10 -10.44
C ALA A 90 20.69 -0.89 -9.04
N PRO A 91 20.78 -1.93 -8.18
CA PRO A 91 21.43 -1.75 -6.88
C PRO A 91 22.90 -1.39 -7.10
N ALA A 92 23.38 -0.39 -6.37
CA ALA A 92 24.82 -0.19 -6.24
C ALA A 92 25.44 -1.49 -5.71
N PRO A 93 26.60 -1.95 -6.21
CA PRO A 93 27.15 -3.29 -5.94
C PRO A 93 27.46 -3.59 -4.45
N ASN A 94 27.24 -2.61 -3.57
CA ASN A 94 27.68 -2.60 -2.17
C ASN A 94 26.52 -2.36 -1.19
N GLU A 95 25.30 -2.05 -1.68
CA GLU A 95 24.13 -1.87 -0.82
C GLU A 95 23.54 -3.24 -0.50
N LYS A 96 23.76 -3.70 0.74
CA LYS A 96 22.98 -4.79 1.32
C LYS A 96 21.50 -4.41 1.18
N ALA A 97 20.79 -5.11 0.31
CA ALA A 97 19.34 -5.00 0.07
C ALA A 97 18.54 -5.41 1.32
N ARG A 98 18.59 -4.62 2.40
CA ARG A 98 17.96 -4.93 3.70
C ARG A 98 17.05 -3.83 4.25
N HIS A 99 16.73 -2.80 3.45
CA HIS A 99 15.92 -1.68 3.92
C HIS A 99 14.77 -1.40 2.95
N GLY A 100 13.53 -1.71 3.37
CA GLY A 100 12.29 -1.41 2.65
C GLY A 100 11.67 -2.57 1.88
N TRP A 101 10.40 -2.39 1.52
CA TRP A 101 9.63 -3.34 0.70
C TRP A 101 9.92 -3.12 -0.79
N ASN A 102 10.20 -4.19 -1.52
CA ASN A 102 10.35 -4.16 -2.98
C ASN A 102 9.22 -4.95 -3.65
N SER A 103 8.93 -4.66 -4.93
CA SER A 103 7.84 -5.32 -5.68
C SER A 103 8.01 -6.84 -5.77
N GLY A 104 9.25 -7.34 -5.75
CA GLY A 104 9.60 -8.76 -5.75
C GLY A 104 9.34 -9.50 -4.43
N THR A 105 9.25 -8.80 -3.29
CA THR A 105 9.15 -9.43 -1.96
C THR A 105 7.79 -10.08 -1.73
N ALA A 106 6.70 -9.54 -2.29
CA ALA A 106 5.33 -10.02 -2.03
C ALA A 106 4.43 -10.02 -3.28
N HIS A 107 4.99 -10.10 -4.49
CA HIS A 107 4.25 -9.99 -5.75
C HIS A 107 3.41 -8.70 -5.88
N PHE A 108 3.76 -7.65 -5.15
CA PHE A 108 3.13 -6.34 -5.29
C PHE A 108 3.38 -5.81 -6.70
N LEU A 109 2.39 -5.09 -7.22
CA LEU A 109 2.44 -4.54 -8.58
C LEU A 109 2.57 -5.62 -9.67
N SER A 110 2.30 -6.88 -9.36
CA SER A 110 2.21 -7.93 -10.36
C SER A 110 0.84 -7.93 -11.04
N GLY A 111 0.74 -8.53 -12.23
CA GLY A 111 -0.54 -8.74 -12.92
C GLY A 111 -1.51 -9.71 -12.20
N LEU A 112 -1.09 -10.31 -11.09
CA LEU A 112 -1.95 -11.15 -10.27
C LEU A 112 -3.03 -10.30 -9.58
N HIS A 113 -4.13 -10.97 -9.20
CA HIS A 113 -5.13 -10.36 -8.33
C HIS A 113 -4.50 -9.97 -6.99
N GLU A 114 -4.96 -8.89 -6.40
CA GLU A 114 -4.44 -8.30 -5.14
C GLU A 114 -4.42 -9.32 -3.99
N CYS A 115 -5.36 -10.27 -3.94
CA CYS A 115 -5.38 -11.37 -2.97
C CYS A 115 -4.18 -12.33 -3.06
N HIS A 116 -3.38 -12.23 -4.13
CA HIS A 116 -2.13 -12.97 -4.32
C HIS A 116 -0.88 -12.11 -4.08
N TRP A 117 -1.04 -10.83 -3.72
CA TRP A 117 0.06 -9.92 -3.37
C TRP A 117 0.53 -10.20 -1.94
N VAL A 118 1.06 -11.41 -1.75
CA VAL A 118 1.54 -11.92 -0.47
C VAL A 118 2.89 -12.58 -0.63
N LYS A 119 3.82 -12.23 0.25
CA LYS A 119 5.04 -13.00 0.49
C LYS A 119 4.66 -14.26 1.24
N LYS A 120 4.83 -15.40 0.60
CA LYS A 120 4.85 -16.70 1.26
C LYS A 120 6.30 -16.97 1.68
N SER A 121 6.53 -17.45 2.90
CA SER A 121 7.88 -17.67 3.43
C SER A 121 8.70 -18.54 2.47
N LEU A 122 9.98 -18.22 2.27
CA LEU A 122 10.91 -18.99 1.44
C LEU A 122 11.18 -20.40 1.99
N GLU A 123 10.75 -20.70 3.22
CA GLU A 123 10.79 -22.04 3.82
C GLU A 123 9.70 -23.00 3.27
N ASP A 124 8.70 -22.49 2.54
CA ASP A 124 7.59 -23.29 1.98
C ASP A 124 8.01 -24.32 0.91
N ARG A 125 9.25 -24.30 0.41
CA ARG A 125 9.75 -25.34 -0.53
C ARG A 125 10.50 -26.50 0.13
N LEU A 126 10.97 -26.36 1.38
CA LEU A 126 11.79 -27.40 2.03
C LEU A 126 11.39 -27.71 3.48
N TRP A 127 10.72 -26.80 4.19
CA TRP A 127 10.36 -26.98 5.60
C TRP A 127 8.87 -27.20 5.86
N GLY A 128 8.02 -27.04 4.83
CA GLY A 128 6.59 -27.39 4.89
C GLY A 128 6.28 -28.87 5.15
N ILE A 129 7.30 -29.75 5.17
CA ILE A 129 7.18 -31.18 5.51
C ILE A 129 7.50 -31.46 6.99
N LEU A 130 8.15 -30.55 7.73
CA LEU A 130 8.63 -30.83 9.10
C LEU A 130 8.15 -29.87 10.20
N SER A 131 7.43 -28.80 9.89
CA SER A 131 6.85 -27.93 10.93
C SER A 131 5.43 -28.36 11.31
N ILE A 132 5.28 -28.85 12.54
CA ILE A 132 4.00 -29.15 13.22
C ILE A 132 3.32 -27.89 13.76
N GLU A 133 3.85 -26.70 13.50
CA GLU A 133 3.17 -25.44 13.81
C GLU A 133 2.93 -24.64 12.53
N SER A 134 1.65 -24.41 12.26
CA SER A 134 1.09 -23.65 11.15
C SER A 134 1.69 -22.23 11.08
N ASP A 135 2.64 -22.03 10.17
CA ASP A 135 3.35 -20.76 9.90
C ASP A 135 2.47 -19.73 9.16
N GLY A 136 1.23 -19.55 9.63
CA GLY A 136 0.33 -18.49 9.18
C GLY A 136 0.82 -17.09 9.57
N ASP A 137 1.80 -17.01 10.48
CA ASP A 137 2.23 -15.78 11.14
C ASP A 137 3.35 -15.03 10.41
N ARG A 138 3.97 -15.62 9.39
CA ARG A 138 5.06 -15.00 8.61
C ARG A 138 4.64 -14.40 7.27
N ARG A 139 3.35 -14.37 6.96
CA ARG A 139 2.84 -13.80 5.71
C ARG A 139 2.88 -12.28 5.77
N VAL A 140 3.45 -11.67 4.72
CA VAL A 140 3.54 -10.21 4.57
C VAL A 140 2.84 -9.82 3.27
N GLY A 141 1.99 -8.80 3.30
CA GLY A 141 1.14 -8.40 2.17
C GLY A 141 -0.35 -8.61 2.45
N VAL A 142 -1.09 -8.84 1.37
CA VAL A 142 -2.53 -9.15 1.42
C VAL A 142 -2.71 -10.60 1.86
N THR A 143 -2.96 -10.81 3.14
CA THR A 143 -2.94 -12.15 3.76
C THR A 143 -4.29 -12.84 3.77
N LYS A 144 -5.40 -12.08 3.71
CA LYS A 144 -6.77 -12.60 3.62
C LYS A 144 -7.63 -11.76 2.68
N CYS A 145 -8.52 -12.46 1.99
CA CYS A 145 -9.62 -11.90 1.23
C CYS A 145 -10.92 -12.66 1.54
N ASN A 146 -12.06 -12.03 1.32
CA ASN A 146 -13.37 -12.67 1.45
C ASN A 146 -13.75 -13.45 0.17
N ALA A 147 -14.95 -14.04 0.16
CA ALA A 147 -15.47 -14.79 -0.99
C ALA A 147 -15.70 -13.92 -2.24
N GLY A 148 -15.86 -12.60 -2.07
CA GLY A 148 -15.98 -11.62 -3.13
C GLY A 148 -14.65 -11.14 -3.71
N MET A 149 -13.51 -11.72 -3.28
CA MET A 149 -12.15 -11.31 -3.67
C MET A 149 -11.77 -9.91 -3.17
N GLU A 150 -12.41 -9.44 -2.11
CA GLU A 150 -12.09 -8.16 -1.48
C GLU A 150 -11.09 -8.38 -0.34
N VAL A 151 -10.11 -7.49 -0.20
CA VAL A 151 -9.07 -7.57 0.82
C VAL A 151 -9.64 -7.33 2.21
N THR A 152 -9.40 -8.27 3.12
CA THR A 152 -9.85 -8.17 4.52
C THR A 152 -8.71 -8.05 5.53
N GLU A 153 -7.50 -8.50 5.19
CA GLU A 153 -6.33 -8.41 6.07
C GLU A 153 -5.09 -7.99 5.28
N LEU A 154 -4.43 -6.93 5.76
CA LEU A 154 -3.18 -6.42 5.22
C LEU A 154 -2.12 -6.42 6.33
N ARG A 155 -1.09 -7.28 6.21
CA ARG A 155 0.00 -7.41 7.19
C ARG A 155 1.30 -6.85 6.66
N LEU A 156 1.78 -5.77 7.26
CA LEU A 156 2.97 -5.04 6.87
C LEU A 156 3.96 -4.87 8.02
N ALA A 157 3.80 -5.64 9.11
CA ALA A 157 4.64 -5.55 10.29
C ALA A 157 6.11 -5.91 10.02
N ASP A 158 7.01 -5.31 10.77
CA ASP A 158 8.45 -5.64 10.79
C ASP A 158 9.15 -5.53 9.41
N GLN A 159 8.68 -4.62 8.54
CA GLN A 159 9.23 -4.45 7.18
C GLN A 159 10.15 -3.23 7.04
N ASN A 160 10.48 -2.55 8.15
CA ASN A 160 11.25 -1.30 8.14
C ASN A 160 10.66 -0.25 7.18
N LEU A 161 9.33 -0.20 7.05
CA LEU A 161 8.65 0.72 6.14
C LEU A 161 8.86 2.17 6.60
N VAL A 162 8.98 3.06 5.64
CA VAL A 162 9.09 4.51 5.85
C VAL A 162 7.93 5.18 5.14
N GLY A 163 7.68 6.47 5.38
CA GLY A 163 6.59 7.15 4.68
C GLY A 163 5.32 7.24 5.52
N PHE A 164 4.16 6.94 4.96
CA PHE A 164 2.86 7.14 5.62
C PHE A 164 1.78 6.20 5.06
N ILE A 165 0.65 6.10 5.77
CA ILE A 165 -0.55 5.42 5.27
C ILE A 165 -1.48 6.47 4.61
N PRO A 166 -1.83 6.32 3.33
CA PRO A 166 -2.74 7.23 2.61
C PRO A 166 -4.17 7.15 3.18
N GLU A 167 -4.94 8.24 3.09
CA GLU A 167 -6.34 8.27 3.57
C GLU A 167 -7.28 7.43 2.70
N GLU A 168 -6.86 7.20 1.45
CA GLU A 168 -7.51 6.36 0.45
C GLU A 168 -7.65 4.90 0.91
N ILE A 169 -6.96 4.48 1.97
CA ILE A 169 -7.18 3.19 2.62
C ILE A 169 -8.65 2.95 2.99
N LYS A 170 -9.44 4.02 3.20
CA LYS A 170 -10.88 3.96 3.46
C LYS A 170 -11.71 3.34 2.32
N TRP A 171 -11.18 3.32 1.11
CA TRP A 171 -11.81 2.67 -0.04
C TRP A 171 -11.65 1.14 -0.04
N LEU A 172 -10.83 0.59 0.84
CA LEU A 172 -10.80 -0.85 1.12
C LEU A 172 -11.95 -1.20 2.07
N HIS A 173 -13.17 -1.18 1.55
CA HIS A 173 -14.41 -1.28 2.35
C HIS A 173 -14.51 -2.56 3.20
N SER A 174 -13.88 -3.65 2.75
CA SER A 174 -13.89 -4.95 3.42
C SER A 174 -12.67 -5.16 4.32
N LEU A 175 -11.80 -4.17 4.48
CA LEU A 175 -10.59 -4.27 5.31
C LEU A 175 -10.96 -4.28 6.80
N GLU A 176 -10.72 -5.40 7.46
CA GLU A 176 -11.03 -5.61 8.88
C GLU A 176 -9.78 -5.47 9.75
N SER A 177 -8.61 -5.78 9.21
CA SER A 177 -7.35 -5.81 9.94
C SER A 177 -6.21 -5.21 9.13
N LEU A 178 -5.54 -4.24 9.75
CA LEU A 178 -4.32 -3.63 9.24
C LEU A 178 -3.25 -3.73 10.33
N ASP A 179 -2.19 -4.46 10.01
CA ASP A 179 -1.02 -4.57 10.86
C ASP A 179 0.16 -3.83 10.23
N ILE A 180 0.62 -2.77 10.91
CA ILE A 180 1.74 -1.93 10.49
C ILE A 180 2.77 -1.78 11.60
N GLN A 181 2.75 -2.67 12.59
CA GLN A 181 3.63 -2.61 13.76
C GLN A 181 5.12 -2.66 13.38
N ASN A 182 5.96 -2.12 14.24
CA ASN A 182 7.43 -2.19 14.09
C ASN A 182 7.94 -1.67 12.72
N ASN A 183 7.37 -0.55 12.28
CA ASN A 183 7.82 0.20 11.12
C ASN A 183 8.21 1.65 11.51
N HIS A 184 8.81 2.37 10.57
CA HIS A 184 9.20 3.78 10.71
C HIS A 184 8.23 4.72 9.98
N LEU A 185 6.94 4.35 9.94
CA LEU A 185 5.91 5.16 9.30
C LEU A 185 5.70 6.45 10.11
N VAL A 186 5.79 7.58 9.41
CA VAL A 186 5.46 8.89 9.97
C VAL A 186 3.95 8.94 10.14
N SER A 187 3.53 8.89 11.39
CA SER A 187 2.12 8.97 11.73
C SER A 187 1.57 10.39 11.46
N ASN A 188 0.74 10.57 10.44
CA ASN A 188 -0.21 11.69 10.35
C ASN A 188 -1.50 11.38 11.16
N MET A 189 -1.35 10.57 12.21
CA MET A 189 -2.38 9.81 12.94
C MET A 189 -3.31 10.66 13.81
N CYS A 190 -3.71 11.84 13.34
CA CYS A 190 -4.63 12.73 14.03
C CYS A 190 -5.94 13.04 13.27
N ALA A 191 -6.11 12.62 12.00
CA ALA A 191 -7.41 12.77 11.30
C ALA A 191 -8.09 11.42 11.02
N VAL A 192 -7.35 10.46 10.45
CA VAL A 192 -7.90 9.22 9.91
C VAL A 192 -8.42 8.24 10.98
N LEU A 193 -7.79 8.16 12.17
CA LEU A 193 -8.23 7.22 13.23
C LEU A 193 -9.55 7.63 13.90
N GLY A 194 -10.00 8.88 13.74
CA GLY A 194 -11.29 9.33 14.28
C GLY A 194 -12.49 8.72 13.56
N GLU A 195 -12.37 8.47 12.25
CA GLU A 195 -13.47 7.95 11.43
C GLU A 195 -13.50 6.40 11.38
N ILE A 196 -12.34 5.74 11.37
CA ILE A 196 -12.26 4.26 11.32
C ILE A 196 -12.75 3.62 12.63
N ARG A 197 -12.70 4.33 13.77
CA ARG A 197 -13.30 3.87 15.03
C ARG A 197 -14.83 3.71 14.98
N SER A 198 -15.49 4.22 13.94
CA SER A 198 -16.93 4.04 13.74
C SER A 198 -17.29 2.78 12.93
N SER A 199 -16.32 2.15 12.25
CA SER A 199 -16.52 0.95 11.43
C SER A 199 -15.49 -0.11 11.79
N ALA A 200 -15.86 -1.04 12.67
CA ALA A 200 -15.34 -2.40 12.97
C ALA A 200 -13.86 -2.85 12.68
N ALA A 201 -12.95 -2.00 12.21
CA ALA A 201 -11.60 -2.37 11.80
C ALA A 201 -10.63 -2.25 12.98
N ASN A 202 -9.94 -3.35 13.28
CA ASN A 202 -8.91 -3.40 14.30
C ASN A 202 -7.58 -2.92 13.68
N VAL A 203 -7.33 -1.61 13.75
CA VAL A 203 -6.03 -1.04 13.38
C VAL A 203 -5.06 -1.25 14.53
N VAL A 204 -4.06 -2.11 14.33
CA VAL A 204 -3.01 -2.35 15.32
C VAL A 204 -1.81 -1.48 14.98
N SER A 205 -1.75 -0.28 15.56
CA SER A 205 -0.59 0.62 15.44
C SER A 205 0.21 0.61 16.75
N GLY A 206 1.35 -0.07 16.77
CA GLY A 206 2.26 -0.05 17.91
C GLY A 206 2.97 1.31 18.01
N ARG A 207 2.70 2.07 19.07
CA ARG A 207 3.67 3.02 19.63
C ARG A 207 3.97 2.58 21.06
N ASP A 208 5.13 1.98 21.27
CA ASP A 208 5.82 2.18 22.54
C ASP A 208 7.30 2.48 22.28
N ASN A 209 7.56 3.74 21.94
CA ASN A 209 8.90 4.34 22.02
C ASN A 209 9.01 5.25 23.26
N SER A 210 8.24 4.98 24.32
CA SER A 210 8.35 5.69 25.58
C SER A 210 9.19 4.92 26.60
N LYS A 211 10.41 4.46 26.24
CA LYS A 211 11.33 3.89 27.25
C LYS A 211 12.80 3.78 26.89
N TYR A 212 13.40 4.76 26.19
CA TYR A 212 14.86 4.95 26.27
C TYR A 212 15.22 6.44 26.25
N ILE A 213 14.97 7.09 27.40
CA ILE A 213 15.77 8.23 27.85
C ILE A 213 16.14 7.92 29.30
N GLY A 214 17.41 7.57 29.49
CA GLY A 214 18.09 7.32 30.75
C GLY A 214 19.56 7.27 30.44
#